data_AF-A0A7J9YHT3-F1
#
_entry.id   AF-A0A7J9YHT3-F1
#
_cell.length_a   1.000
_cell.length_b   1.000
_cell.length_c   1.000
_cell.angle_alpha   90.00
_cell.angle_beta   90.00
_cell.angle_gamma   90.00
#
_symmetry.space_group_name_H-M   'P 1'
#
loop_
_entity.id
_entity.type
_entity.pdbx_description
1 polymer ?
#
loop_
_entity_poly.entity_id
_entity_poly.type
_entity_poly.pdbx_seq_one_letter_code
_entity_poly.pdbx_strand_id
1 'polypeptide(L)'
;MYRTRVLTAVFAAATLVLTACAGDGASSTPADENPEPAEIRLWINGPDTPEPMRKWLKTTFEKENSGSTLIIEEQQWEGLVDRLTTSLGSESETQDVVEVGNTQAPTFTTVGAFSDLTDLMPNLGGDDLLEGFVEAGSADVDGFSGFWLPGQDWRDGAAFVWDAGGDFAVERDGKWVGALSSAESRKGLEQVSELFADASAAPRDGNEAEPEVPFCAKNVGVFALPGSDGEPAPVLLGGSNIAVSAKSPHQALAKQVVELMLSDDFQSQYAKNGLTPAKMSLAEQLGDDEFAAATIKAVSNAKLTPAAAGWASVEGARILEDLFVGIAKGGDVEKLAKQADDAITKQLDK
;
A
#
# COMPACT_ATOMS: atom_id res chain seq x y z
N MET A 1 -78.42 -63.56 25.00
CA MET A 1 -79.12 -62.27 24.72
C MET A 1 -78.09 -61.16 24.92
N TYR A 2 -77.92 -60.15 24.05
CA TYR A 2 -78.65 -59.78 22.82
C TYR A 2 -77.66 -59.65 21.62
N ARG A 3 -78.16 -59.31 20.42
CA ARG A 3 -77.36 -59.10 19.19
C ARG A 3 -76.75 -57.68 19.14
N THR A 4 -75.77 -57.41 18.27
CA THR A 4 -75.97 -56.67 16.98
C THR A 4 -74.68 -56.14 16.31
N ARG A 5 -74.43 -56.62 15.07
CA ARG A 5 -73.73 -56.03 13.90
C ARG A 5 -72.32 -55.42 13.98
N VAL A 6 -71.51 -55.83 12.99
CA VAL A 6 -70.33 -55.10 12.44
C VAL A 6 -70.79 -53.89 11.61
N LEU A 7 -69.97 -52.83 11.58
CA LEU A 7 -69.91 -51.91 10.44
C LEU A 7 -68.50 -51.33 10.32
N THR A 8 -67.95 -51.31 9.11
CA THR A 8 -66.56 -50.93 8.82
C THR A 8 -66.41 -49.41 8.74
N ALA A 9 -65.35 -48.86 9.34
CA ALA A 9 -64.87 -47.51 9.07
C ALA A 9 -63.37 -47.56 8.74
N VAL A 10 -63.00 -47.09 7.54
CA VAL A 10 -61.60 -46.92 7.15
C VAL A 10 -61.11 -45.60 7.75
N PHE A 11 -60.10 -45.67 8.61
CA PHE A 11 -59.30 -44.50 8.99
C PHE A 11 -57.89 -44.67 8.45
N ALA A 12 -57.44 -43.70 7.66
CA ALA A 12 -56.06 -43.66 7.19
C ALA A 12 -55.13 -43.39 8.37
N ALA A 13 -54.00 -44.11 8.42
CA ALA A 13 -52.95 -43.85 9.39
C ALA A 13 -52.20 -42.56 8.99
N ALA A 14 -52.75 -41.40 9.37
CA ALA A 14 -52.07 -40.12 9.26
C ALA A 14 -50.91 -40.08 10.28
N THR A 15 -49.73 -40.56 9.86
CA THR A 15 -48.49 -40.39 10.61
C THR A 15 -48.17 -38.90 10.71
N LEU A 16 -48.30 -38.33 11.91
CA LEU A 16 -47.77 -37.00 12.20
C LEU A 16 -46.24 -37.05 12.08
N VAL A 17 -45.72 -36.58 10.95
CA VAL A 17 -44.33 -36.16 10.86
C VAL A 17 -44.23 -34.86 11.66
N LEU A 18 -43.57 -34.91 12.81
CA LEU A 18 -43.21 -33.72 13.57
C LEU A 18 -42.23 -32.89 12.74
N THR A 19 -42.67 -31.71 12.30
CA THR A 19 -41.80 -30.69 11.71
C THR A 19 -40.87 -30.15 12.78
N ALA A 20 -39.70 -30.79 12.93
CA ALA A 20 -38.58 -30.19 13.62
C ALA A 20 -38.02 -29.07 12.72
N CYS A 21 -38.30 -27.82 13.08
CA CYS A 21 -37.59 -26.68 12.50
C CYS A 21 -36.14 -26.73 12.98
N ALA A 22 -35.23 -27.25 12.15
CA ALA A 22 -33.83 -26.93 12.29
C ALA A 22 -33.68 -25.41 12.13
N GLY A 23 -33.13 -24.75 13.14
CA GLY A 23 -32.57 -23.41 12.96
C GLY A 23 -31.18 -23.60 12.40
N ASP A 24 -30.94 -23.14 11.18
CA ASP A 24 -29.65 -23.33 10.50
C ASP A 24 -28.54 -22.57 11.24
N GLY A 25 -27.79 -23.31 12.06
CA GLY A 25 -26.44 -22.91 12.41
C GLY A 25 -25.60 -23.03 11.15
N ALA A 26 -25.20 -21.89 10.59
CA ALA A 26 -24.48 -21.82 9.33
C ALA A 26 -23.13 -22.54 9.42
N SER A 27 -23.12 -23.82 9.05
CA SER A 27 -21.89 -24.54 8.72
C SER A 27 -21.32 -23.89 7.47
N SER A 28 -20.12 -23.32 7.57
CA SER A 28 -19.34 -22.87 6.42
C SER A 28 -19.08 -24.07 5.50
N THR A 29 -19.85 -24.18 4.42
CA THR A 29 -19.51 -25.06 3.30
C THR A 29 -18.11 -24.67 2.83
N PRO A 30 -17.19 -25.64 2.59
CA PRO A 30 -15.96 -25.34 1.86
C PRO A 30 -16.31 -24.63 0.55
N ALA A 31 -15.55 -23.62 0.16
CA ALA A 31 -15.72 -23.02 -1.15
C ALA A 31 -15.52 -24.08 -2.23
N ASP A 32 -16.37 -24.08 -3.26
CA ASP A 32 -16.17 -24.94 -4.43
C ASP A 32 -14.80 -24.65 -5.05
N GLU A 33 -14.04 -25.71 -5.36
CA GLU A 33 -12.64 -25.61 -5.83
C GLU A 33 -12.49 -24.87 -7.18
N ASN A 34 -13.60 -24.58 -7.86
CA ASN A 34 -13.66 -23.73 -9.04
C ASN A 34 -14.85 -22.76 -8.89
N PRO A 35 -14.64 -21.44 -8.78
CA PRO A 35 -15.72 -20.46 -8.78
C PRO A 35 -16.39 -20.35 -10.16
N GLU A 36 -17.65 -19.88 -10.19
CA GLU A 36 -18.40 -19.65 -11.43
C GLU A 36 -17.68 -18.66 -12.37
N PRO A 37 -17.55 -18.96 -13.68
CA PRO A 37 -16.81 -18.11 -14.61
C PRO A 37 -17.33 -16.67 -14.73
N ALA A 38 -16.42 -15.70 -14.71
CA ALA A 38 -16.76 -14.28 -14.74
C ALA A 38 -15.70 -13.40 -15.44
N GLU A 39 -16.11 -12.19 -15.82
CA GLU A 39 -15.18 -11.12 -16.20
C GLU A 39 -14.73 -10.39 -14.93
N ILE A 40 -13.42 -10.41 -14.67
CA ILE A 40 -12.79 -9.73 -13.54
C ILE A 40 -12.13 -8.45 -14.02
N ARG A 41 -12.41 -7.34 -13.33
CA ARG A 41 -11.82 -6.03 -13.62
C ARG A 41 -10.77 -5.66 -12.59
N LEU A 42 -9.54 -5.44 -13.07
CA LEU A 42 -8.39 -4.96 -12.32
C LEU A 42 -8.04 -3.54 -12.76
N TRP A 43 -7.98 -2.60 -11.81
CA TRP A 43 -7.32 -1.31 -12.01
C TRP A 43 -5.86 -1.37 -11.55
N ILE A 44 -4.96 -0.82 -12.37
CA ILE A 44 -3.55 -0.58 -12.06
C ILE A 44 -3.19 0.87 -12.38
N ASN A 45 -2.14 1.41 -11.78
CA ASN A 45 -1.80 2.83 -11.87
C ASN A 45 -0.52 3.07 -12.67
N GLY A 46 -0.58 4.00 -13.63
CA GLY A 46 0.57 4.44 -14.41
C GLY A 46 1.31 3.29 -15.13
N PRO A 47 2.63 3.43 -15.38
CA PRO A 47 3.46 2.38 -15.99
C PRO A 47 3.91 1.29 -15.02
N ASP A 48 3.54 1.38 -13.73
CA ASP A 48 4.26 0.79 -12.59
C ASP A 48 4.17 -0.75 -12.54
N THR A 49 3.15 -1.34 -13.18
CA THR A 49 3.17 -2.73 -13.67
C THR A 49 3.44 -2.73 -15.18
N PRO A 50 4.61 -3.17 -15.68
CA PRO A 50 4.92 -3.17 -17.12
C PRO A 50 4.01 -4.05 -17.98
N GLU A 51 3.74 -3.63 -19.23
CA GLU A 51 2.90 -4.36 -20.21
C GLU A 51 3.20 -5.86 -20.38
N PRO A 52 4.47 -6.34 -20.42
CA PRO A 52 4.75 -7.77 -20.46
C PRO A 52 4.18 -8.54 -19.26
N MET A 53 4.15 -7.92 -18.09
CA MET A 53 3.67 -8.49 -16.83
C MET A 53 2.15 -8.43 -16.73
N ARG A 54 1.52 -7.33 -17.17
CA ARG A 54 0.06 -7.25 -17.36
C ARG A 54 -0.44 -8.39 -18.26
N LYS A 55 0.28 -8.62 -19.37
CA LYS A 55 0.00 -9.70 -20.31
C LYS A 55 0.24 -11.08 -19.71
N TRP A 56 1.31 -11.28 -18.93
CA TRP A 56 1.53 -12.53 -18.20
C TRP A 56 0.35 -12.81 -17.25
N LEU A 57 -0.02 -11.84 -16.40
CA LEU A 57 -1.08 -11.97 -15.39
C LEU A 57 -2.42 -12.38 -16.03
N LYS A 58 -2.83 -11.68 -17.09
CA LYS A 58 -4.02 -12.03 -17.88
C LYS A 58 -3.92 -13.44 -18.48
N THR A 59 -2.78 -13.79 -19.08
CA THR A 59 -2.60 -15.11 -19.73
C THR A 59 -2.63 -16.26 -18.73
N THR A 60 -2.05 -16.08 -17.54
CA THR A 60 -2.04 -17.08 -16.47
C THR A 60 -3.43 -17.22 -15.84
N PHE A 61 -4.09 -16.10 -15.51
CA PHE A 61 -5.45 -16.10 -14.96
C PHE A 61 -6.46 -16.77 -15.90
N GLU A 62 -6.47 -16.42 -17.19
CA GLU A 62 -7.42 -16.99 -18.18
C GLU A 62 -7.13 -18.46 -18.52
N LYS A 63 -5.90 -18.93 -18.25
CA LYS A 63 -5.50 -20.34 -18.37
C LYS A 63 -5.97 -21.17 -17.17
N GLU A 64 -5.94 -20.60 -15.96
CA GLU A 64 -6.26 -21.31 -14.73
C GLU A 64 -7.76 -21.23 -14.40
N ASN A 65 -8.43 -20.12 -14.71
CA ASN A 65 -9.87 -19.95 -14.59
C ASN A 65 -10.58 -20.13 -15.94
N SER A 66 -10.80 -21.39 -16.32
CA SER A 66 -11.39 -21.77 -17.61
C SER A 66 -12.79 -21.18 -17.84
N GLY A 67 -12.86 -20.11 -18.64
CA GLY A 67 -14.10 -19.41 -19.00
C GLY A 67 -14.21 -18.00 -18.40
N SER A 68 -13.36 -17.66 -17.43
CA SER A 68 -13.23 -16.30 -16.91
C SER A 68 -12.32 -15.44 -17.80
N THR A 69 -12.42 -14.13 -17.67
CA THR A 69 -11.55 -13.15 -18.34
C THR A 69 -10.96 -12.17 -17.33
N LEU A 70 -9.74 -11.67 -17.59
CA LEU A 70 -9.17 -10.55 -16.84
C LEU A 70 -9.08 -9.30 -17.71
N ILE A 71 -9.81 -8.26 -17.34
CA ILE A 71 -9.71 -6.92 -17.92
C ILE A 71 -8.81 -6.09 -17.01
N ILE A 72 -7.76 -5.51 -17.60
CA ILE A 72 -6.81 -4.64 -16.90
C ILE A 72 -6.98 -3.24 -17.49
N GLU A 73 -7.32 -2.26 -16.67
CA GLU A 73 -7.44 -0.85 -17.07
C GLU A 73 -6.38 -0.01 -16.33
N GLU A 74 -5.66 0.83 -17.09
CA GLU A 74 -4.68 1.76 -16.54
C GLU A 74 -5.36 3.05 -16.08
N GLN A 75 -5.17 3.37 -14.80
CA GLN A 75 -5.56 4.63 -14.17
C GLN A 75 -4.35 5.55 -14.05
N GLN A 76 -4.61 6.85 -13.89
CA GLN A 76 -3.57 7.81 -13.52
C GLN A 76 -3.45 7.89 -11.99
N TRP A 77 -2.30 8.32 -11.47
CA TRP A 77 -2.14 8.62 -10.04
C TRP A 77 -2.90 9.89 -9.61
N GLU A 78 -2.95 10.92 -10.46
CA GLU A 78 -3.65 12.18 -10.16
C GLU A 78 -5.18 11.96 -10.06
N GLY A 79 -5.78 12.33 -8.92
CA GLY A 79 -7.21 12.15 -8.66
C GLY A 79 -7.66 10.70 -8.48
N LEU A 80 -6.73 9.76 -8.22
CA LEU A 80 -7.06 8.34 -8.02
C LEU A 80 -8.05 8.12 -6.87
N VAL A 81 -7.87 8.84 -5.76
CA VAL A 81 -8.72 8.73 -4.55
C VAL A 81 -10.19 9.00 -4.85
N ASP A 82 -10.51 10.02 -5.68
CA ASP A 82 -11.88 10.34 -6.07
C ASP A 82 -12.49 9.25 -6.97
N ARG A 83 -11.69 8.67 -7.88
CA ARG A 83 -12.12 7.57 -8.75
C ARG A 83 -12.37 6.28 -7.97
N LEU A 84 -11.46 5.92 -7.06
CA LEU A 84 -11.63 4.77 -6.16
C LEU A 84 -12.86 4.97 -5.24
N THR A 85 -13.04 6.15 -4.66
CA THR A 85 -14.23 6.49 -3.84
C THR A 85 -15.52 6.31 -4.64
N THR A 86 -15.52 6.70 -5.92
CA THR A 86 -16.68 6.55 -6.80
C THR A 86 -16.96 5.08 -7.14
N SER A 87 -15.94 4.34 -7.61
CA SER A 87 -16.08 2.94 -8.03
C SER A 87 -16.41 2.01 -6.86
N LEU A 88 -15.64 2.06 -5.78
CA LEU A 88 -15.89 1.29 -4.55
C LEU A 88 -17.18 1.73 -3.84
N GLY A 89 -17.75 2.89 -4.22
CA GLY A 89 -19.08 3.33 -3.82
C GLY A 89 -20.22 2.47 -4.40
N SER A 90 -20.06 1.90 -5.59
CA SER A 90 -21.15 1.40 -6.45
C SER A 90 -21.06 -0.10 -6.72
N GLU A 91 -22.08 -0.89 -6.34
CA GLU A 91 -22.10 -2.35 -6.59
C GLU A 91 -22.08 -2.70 -8.10
N SER A 92 -22.56 -1.81 -8.97
CA SER A 92 -22.59 -2.00 -10.42
C SER A 92 -21.35 -1.45 -11.16
N GLU A 93 -20.58 -0.57 -10.52
CA GLU A 93 -19.42 0.13 -11.14
C GLU A 93 -18.12 -0.09 -10.34
N THR A 94 -18.15 -0.92 -9.30
CA THR A 94 -16.96 -1.39 -8.61
C THR A 94 -16.09 -2.20 -9.57
N GLN A 95 -14.78 -2.00 -9.48
CA GLN A 95 -13.83 -3.01 -9.95
C GLN A 95 -13.75 -4.14 -8.95
N ASP A 96 -13.25 -5.29 -9.39
CA ASP A 96 -13.09 -6.45 -8.51
C ASP A 96 -11.81 -6.34 -7.70
N VAL A 97 -10.75 -5.86 -8.36
CA VAL A 97 -9.42 -5.62 -7.77
C VAL A 97 -8.96 -4.22 -8.15
N VAL A 98 -8.34 -3.50 -7.21
CA VAL A 98 -7.75 -2.18 -7.44
C VAL A 98 -6.34 -2.11 -6.87
N GLU A 99 -5.43 -1.53 -7.63
CA GLU A 99 -4.17 -1.00 -7.13
C GLU A 99 -4.42 0.34 -6.43
N VAL A 100 -3.90 0.48 -5.21
CA VAL A 100 -4.04 1.68 -4.38
C VAL A 100 -2.70 1.99 -3.71
N GLY A 101 -2.26 3.25 -3.74
CA GLY A 101 -0.99 3.65 -3.14
C GLY A 101 -0.95 3.36 -1.63
N ASN A 102 0.23 3.00 -1.10
CA ASN A 102 0.40 2.62 0.30
C ASN A 102 -0.18 3.67 1.28
N THR A 103 0.01 4.95 0.99
CA THR A 103 -0.45 6.09 1.79
C THR A 103 -1.97 6.33 1.67
N GLN A 104 -2.61 5.80 0.63
CA GLN A 104 -4.04 5.96 0.34
C GLN A 104 -4.88 4.83 0.92
N ALA A 105 -4.32 3.62 1.04
CA ALA A 105 -5.03 2.42 1.48
C ALA A 105 -5.81 2.57 2.81
N PRO A 106 -5.28 3.23 3.89
CA PRO A 106 -6.03 3.43 5.14
C PRO A 106 -7.39 4.11 4.94
N THR A 107 -7.50 5.05 4.00
CA THR A 107 -8.74 5.76 3.64
C THR A 107 -9.89 4.81 3.29
N PHE A 108 -9.56 3.71 2.61
CA PHE A 108 -10.53 2.73 2.09
C PHE A 108 -10.70 1.52 3.02
N THR A 109 -9.61 1.06 3.65
CA THR A 109 -9.65 -0.03 4.64
C THR A 109 -10.49 0.35 5.86
N THR A 110 -10.33 1.57 6.40
CA THR A 110 -11.03 2.04 7.62
C THR A 110 -12.55 2.17 7.44
N VAL A 111 -13.04 2.33 6.20
CA VAL A 111 -14.47 2.37 5.87
C VAL A 111 -15.02 1.03 5.37
N GLY A 112 -14.20 -0.03 5.37
CA GLY A 112 -14.60 -1.38 4.93
C GLY A 112 -14.84 -1.48 3.41
N ALA A 113 -14.18 -0.67 2.60
CA ALA A 113 -14.29 -0.74 1.13
C ALA A 113 -13.52 -1.92 0.52
N PHE A 114 -12.61 -2.54 1.27
CA PHE A 114 -11.82 -3.70 0.87
C PHE A 114 -12.19 -4.96 1.65
N SER A 115 -12.11 -6.11 0.98
CA SER A 115 -12.32 -7.43 1.59
C SER A 115 -11.15 -7.82 2.48
N ASP A 116 -11.45 -8.52 3.59
CA ASP A 116 -10.42 -9.11 4.45
C ASP A 116 -9.67 -10.23 3.70
N LEU A 117 -8.32 -10.19 3.77
CA LEU A 117 -7.40 -11.15 3.18
C LEU A 117 -6.58 -11.92 4.24
N THR A 118 -6.85 -11.72 5.54
CA THR A 118 -6.08 -12.31 6.66
C THR A 118 -5.94 -13.82 6.55
N ASP A 119 -7.02 -14.53 6.20
CA ASP A 119 -7.02 -16.00 6.01
C ASP A 119 -6.12 -16.47 4.85
N LEU A 120 -5.78 -15.60 3.90
CA LEU A 120 -4.89 -15.89 2.77
C LEU A 120 -3.43 -15.51 3.04
N MET A 121 -3.13 -14.71 4.07
CA MET A 121 -1.77 -14.23 4.33
C MET A 121 -0.68 -15.33 4.32
N PRO A 122 -0.90 -16.54 4.88
CA PRO A 122 0.07 -17.65 4.81
C PRO A 122 0.38 -18.14 3.39
N ASN A 123 -0.52 -17.93 2.43
CA ASN A 123 -0.34 -18.29 1.01
C ASN A 123 0.23 -17.12 0.19
N LEU A 124 -0.03 -15.87 0.61
CA LEU A 124 0.42 -14.65 -0.09
C LEU A 124 1.88 -14.28 0.22
N GLY A 125 2.47 -14.85 1.27
CA GLY A 125 3.87 -14.69 1.66
C GLY A 125 4.10 -14.76 3.17
N GLY A 126 3.10 -14.35 3.96
CA GLY A 126 3.19 -14.31 5.42
C GLY A 126 4.41 -13.52 5.89
N ASP A 127 5.28 -14.19 6.65
CA ASP A 127 6.51 -13.63 7.22
C ASP A 127 7.63 -13.41 6.17
N ASP A 128 7.44 -13.76 4.89
CA ASP A 128 8.36 -13.47 3.78
C ASP A 128 8.06 -12.13 3.07
N LEU A 129 7.04 -11.38 3.52
CA LEU A 129 6.79 -10.02 3.04
C LEU A 129 7.89 -9.05 3.57
N LEU A 130 8.04 -7.89 2.94
CA LEU A 130 9.13 -6.95 3.22
C LEU A 130 9.17 -6.40 4.68
N GLU A 131 10.02 -6.99 5.51
CA GLU A 131 10.61 -6.41 6.74
C GLU A 131 12.16 -6.48 6.64
N GLY A 132 12.91 -5.52 7.20
CA GLY A 132 14.26 -5.17 6.70
C GLY A 132 15.45 -5.13 7.67
N PHE A 133 16.71 -5.20 7.14
CA PHE A 133 18.04 -4.71 7.64
C PHE A 133 19.24 -5.35 6.80
N VAL A 134 20.47 -4.87 6.43
CA VAL A 134 21.37 -3.63 6.31
C VAL A 134 22.53 -4.00 5.26
N GLU A 135 23.51 -3.27 4.67
CA GLU A 135 24.55 -2.21 4.94
C GLU A 135 25.16 -1.62 3.61
N ALA A 136 25.79 -0.40 3.58
CA ALA A 136 26.65 0.15 2.48
C ALA A 136 27.26 1.56 2.77
N GLY A 137 28.43 1.90 2.19
CA GLY A 137 29.22 3.17 2.37
C GLY A 137 29.60 4.00 1.09
N SER A 138 30.59 4.91 1.19
CA SER A 138 30.76 6.14 0.34
C SER A 138 32.06 6.30 -0.49
N ALA A 139 32.10 7.28 -1.43
CA ALA A 139 33.28 7.67 -2.23
C ALA A 139 33.35 9.19 -2.61
N ASP A 140 34.55 9.71 -2.95
CA ASP A 140 34.84 11.12 -3.27
C ASP A 140 34.73 11.47 -4.79
N VAL A 141 34.07 12.59 -5.13
CA VAL A 141 34.09 13.22 -6.48
C VAL A 141 34.03 14.75 -6.38
N ASP A 142 34.70 15.47 -7.30
CA ASP A 142 34.74 16.94 -7.35
C ASP A 142 33.50 17.51 -8.07
N GLY A 143 32.84 18.53 -7.50
CA GLY A 143 31.56 19.07 -8.00
C GLY A 143 30.30 18.27 -7.60
N PHE A 144 30.48 17.25 -6.75
CA PHE A 144 29.44 16.38 -6.20
C PHE A 144 28.53 17.10 -5.19
N SER A 145 27.23 16.80 -5.21
CA SER A 145 26.29 17.19 -4.15
C SER A 145 26.34 16.15 -3.03
N GLY A 146 26.86 16.52 -1.86
CA GLY A 146 27.04 15.59 -0.72
C GLY A 146 25.74 14.95 -0.25
N PHE A 147 24.62 15.62 -0.46
CA PHE A 147 23.27 15.05 -0.47
C PHE A 147 22.49 15.66 -1.63
N TRP A 148 21.46 15.00 -2.18
CA TRP A 148 20.58 15.60 -3.20
C TRP A 148 19.12 15.42 -2.79
N LEU A 149 18.61 16.44 -2.10
CA LEU A 149 17.22 16.50 -1.62
C LEU A 149 16.54 17.73 -2.26
N PRO A 150 15.63 17.55 -3.23
CA PRO A 150 14.82 18.64 -3.77
C PRO A 150 13.85 19.23 -2.73
N GLY A 151 13.48 20.50 -2.86
CA GLY A 151 12.67 21.19 -1.85
C GLY A 151 11.27 20.59 -1.59
N GLN A 152 10.64 19.98 -2.61
CA GLN A 152 9.33 19.32 -2.47
C GLN A 152 9.44 17.87 -1.98
N ASP A 153 10.66 17.31 -1.91
CA ASP A 153 10.87 15.91 -1.55
C ASP A 153 10.80 15.71 -0.03
N TRP A 154 9.56 15.62 0.46
CA TRP A 154 9.30 15.20 1.83
C TRP A 154 9.45 13.68 2.03
N ARG A 155 9.61 12.89 0.97
CA ARG A 155 9.63 11.43 1.02
C ARG A 155 10.96 10.92 1.53
N ASP A 156 12.06 11.38 0.93
CA ASP A 156 13.40 11.18 1.46
C ASP A 156 13.62 12.07 2.70
N GLY A 157 12.96 13.25 2.73
CA GLY A 157 12.90 14.12 3.89
C GLY A 157 12.27 13.51 5.15
N ALA A 158 11.41 12.49 5.00
CA ALA A 158 10.75 11.78 6.09
C ALA A 158 11.75 11.06 7.00
N ALA A 159 12.84 10.56 6.42
CA ALA A 159 13.76 9.68 7.11
C ALA A 159 14.48 10.36 8.27
N PHE A 160 14.79 11.66 8.16
CA PHE A 160 15.36 12.45 9.24
C PHE A 160 14.37 12.68 10.39
N VAL A 161 13.09 12.87 10.08
CA VAL A 161 12.02 13.01 11.08
C VAL A 161 11.87 11.72 11.88
N TRP A 162 11.91 10.57 11.21
CA TRP A 162 11.74 9.27 11.83
C TRP A 162 13.00 8.75 12.55
N ASP A 163 14.20 8.96 12.00
CA ASP A 163 15.49 8.69 12.69
C ASP A 163 15.63 9.50 13.98
N ALA A 164 15.13 10.75 13.97
CA ALA A 164 15.08 11.57 15.16
C ALA A 164 14.08 11.08 16.24
N GLY A 165 13.33 10.01 15.96
CA GLY A 165 12.30 9.44 16.83
C GLY A 165 10.94 10.12 16.72
N GLY A 166 10.77 11.00 15.73
CA GLY A 166 9.55 11.77 15.49
C GLY A 166 8.55 11.07 14.57
N ASP A 167 7.46 11.78 14.28
CA ASP A 167 6.53 11.43 13.20
C ASP A 167 5.78 12.67 12.66
N PHE A 168 5.04 12.49 11.57
CA PHE A 168 4.19 13.53 10.99
C PHE A 168 2.88 13.72 11.77
N ALA A 169 2.28 12.62 12.21
CA ALA A 169 1.06 12.60 13.01
C ALA A 169 1.08 11.40 13.97
N VAL A 170 0.42 11.53 15.12
CA VAL A 170 0.26 10.44 16.11
C VAL A 170 -1.15 10.40 16.65
N GLU A 171 -1.59 9.23 17.09
CA GLU A 171 -2.85 9.08 17.81
C GLU A 171 -2.71 9.56 19.26
N ARG A 172 -3.66 10.39 19.72
CA ARG A 172 -3.83 10.83 21.11
C ARG A 172 -5.32 10.78 21.45
N ASP A 173 -5.67 10.12 22.55
CA ASP A 173 -7.06 10.02 23.06
C ASP A 173 -8.12 9.59 22.02
N GLY A 174 -7.77 8.67 21.09
CA GLY A 174 -8.68 8.19 20.05
C GLY A 174 -8.76 9.08 18.79
N LYS A 175 -7.82 10.03 18.62
CA LYS A 175 -7.76 10.98 17.50
C LYS A 175 -6.34 11.12 16.96
N TRP A 176 -6.20 11.18 15.64
CA TRP A 176 -4.93 11.54 15.01
C TRP A 176 -4.72 13.06 15.01
N VAL A 177 -3.53 13.50 15.41
CA VAL A 177 -3.12 14.91 15.42
C VAL A 177 -1.70 15.06 14.88
N GLY A 178 -1.35 16.23 14.38
CA GLY A 178 0.02 16.56 13.97
C GLY A 178 1.05 16.36 15.10
N ALA A 179 2.25 15.93 14.72
CA ALA A 179 3.36 15.62 15.63
C ALA A 179 4.70 16.31 15.27
N LEU A 180 4.75 17.12 14.21
CA LEU A 180 5.97 17.76 13.70
C LEU A 180 6.59 18.78 14.65
N SER A 181 5.79 19.43 15.51
CA SER A 181 6.28 20.34 16.55
C SER A 181 6.84 19.66 17.81
N SER A 182 6.84 18.33 17.86
CA SER A 182 7.55 17.55 18.90
C SER A 182 9.06 17.86 18.93
N ALA A 183 9.75 17.52 20.01
CA ALA A 183 11.20 17.76 20.09
C ALA A 183 11.96 16.84 19.12
N GLU A 184 11.43 15.65 18.96
CA GLU A 184 11.91 14.55 18.14
C GLU A 184 11.75 14.90 16.65
N SER A 185 10.53 15.22 16.19
CA SER A 185 10.31 15.62 14.79
C SER A 185 11.06 16.91 14.44
N ARG A 186 11.15 17.90 15.35
CA ARG A 186 11.92 19.12 15.07
C ARG A 186 13.42 18.88 14.95
N LYS A 187 14.02 17.99 15.76
CA LYS A 187 15.42 17.57 15.57
C LYS A 187 15.67 17.08 14.14
N GLY A 188 14.76 16.27 13.59
CA GLY A 188 14.85 15.78 12.21
C GLY A 188 14.69 16.89 11.16
N LEU A 189 13.70 17.77 11.34
CA LEU A 189 13.49 18.94 10.45
C LEU A 189 14.64 19.96 10.52
N GLU A 190 15.32 20.09 11.67
CA GLU A 190 16.51 20.92 11.86
C GLU A 190 17.72 20.33 11.10
N GLN A 191 17.94 19.00 11.15
CA GLN A 191 18.95 18.32 10.32
C GLN A 191 18.67 18.51 8.82
N VAL A 192 17.41 18.41 8.38
CA VAL A 192 17.00 18.71 7.01
C VAL A 192 17.31 20.18 6.64
N SER A 193 17.11 21.11 7.57
CA SER A 193 17.47 22.52 7.37
C SER A 193 18.98 22.73 7.22
N GLU A 194 19.81 21.99 7.96
CA GLU A 194 21.27 22.01 7.83
C GLU A 194 21.72 21.41 6.49
N LEU A 195 21.12 20.29 6.05
CA LEU A 195 21.37 19.72 4.72
C LEU A 195 20.98 20.69 3.59
N PHE A 196 19.87 21.40 3.71
CA PHE A 196 19.48 22.47 2.78
C PHE A 196 20.34 23.75 2.87
N ALA A 197 21.10 23.96 3.95
CA ALA A 197 22.07 25.05 4.03
C ALA A 197 23.40 24.66 3.37
N ASP A 198 23.96 23.50 3.76
CA ASP A 198 25.39 23.21 3.61
C ASP A 198 25.72 22.02 2.68
N ALA A 199 24.77 21.13 2.38
CA ALA A 199 25.05 19.85 1.68
C ALA A 199 24.28 19.61 0.37
N SER A 200 23.06 20.15 0.22
CA SER A 200 22.20 19.94 -0.95
C SER A 200 22.39 21.04 -2.00
N ALA A 201 22.74 20.65 -3.24
CA ALA A 201 22.73 21.52 -4.41
C ALA A 201 21.37 21.53 -5.16
N ALA A 202 20.39 20.74 -4.72
CA ALA A 202 19.12 20.55 -5.42
C ALA A 202 18.20 21.79 -5.34
N PRO A 203 17.30 22.02 -6.32
CA PRO A 203 16.43 23.19 -6.31
C PRO A 203 15.50 23.22 -5.08
N ARG A 204 15.46 24.36 -4.37
CA ARG A 204 14.67 24.56 -3.13
C ARG A 204 13.15 24.59 -3.34
N ASP A 205 12.70 24.40 -4.57
CA ASP A 205 11.33 24.19 -5.01
C ASP A 205 11.20 23.15 -6.14
N GLY A 206 12.25 22.38 -6.41
CA GLY A 206 12.19 21.20 -7.28
C GLY A 206 11.61 19.99 -6.57
N ASN A 207 11.32 18.94 -7.33
CA ASN A 207 10.80 17.66 -6.86
C ASN A 207 11.69 16.49 -7.32
N GLU A 208 11.32 15.29 -6.91
CA GLU A 208 12.01 14.01 -7.06
C GLU A 208 11.72 13.28 -8.40
N ALA A 209 11.18 13.97 -9.41
CA ALA A 209 10.60 13.34 -10.60
C ALA A 209 11.58 12.94 -11.72
N GLU A 210 12.81 13.45 -11.71
CA GLU A 210 13.87 13.14 -12.70
C GLU A 210 15.23 12.86 -11.99
N PRO A 211 15.31 11.91 -11.05
CA PRO A 211 16.52 11.66 -10.24
C PRO A 211 17.68 11.08 -11.06
N GLU A 212 17.39 10.47 -12.21
CA GLU A 212 18.38 9.94 -13.14
C GLU A 212 19.15 11.05 -13.86
N VAL A 213 18.62 12.27 -13.97
CA VAL A 213 19.28 13.41 -14.63
C VAL A 213 20.56 13.86 -13.88
N PRO A 214 20.53 14.20 -12.58
CA PRO A 214 21.73 14.52 -11.82
C PRO A 214 22.67 13.31 -11.66
N PHE A 215 22.14 12.07 -11.61
CA PHE A 215 22.97 10.86 -11.55
C PHE A 215 23.74 10.63 -12.85
N CYS A 216 23.07 10.69 -14.01
CA CYS A 216 23.73 10.52 -15.31
C CYS A 216 24.75 11.63 -15.60
N ALA A 217 24.56 12.82 -15.02
CA ALA A 217 25.54 13.91 -15.03
C ALA A 217 26.76 13.67 -14.11
N LYS A 218 26.72 12.62 -13.26
CA LYS A 218 27.72 12.26 -12.24
C LYS A 218 27.90 13.27 -11.11
N ASN A 219 26.84 14.02 -10.82
CA ASN A 219 26.83 15.04 -9.75
C ASN A 219 26.34 14.49 -8.41
N VAL A 220 25.75 13.28 -8.40
CA VAL A 220 25.18 12.60 -7.22
C VAL A 220 25.47 11.10 -7.30
N GLY A 221 25.39 10.39 -6.17
CA GLY A 221 25.42 8.93 -6.09
C GLY A 221 24.21 8.41 -5.32
N VAL A 222 23.94 7.10 -5.41
CA VAL A 222 22.80 6.45 -4.75
C VAL A 222 23.28 5.59 -3.59
N PHE A 223 22.66 5.76 -2.42
CA PHE A 223 22.92 4.99 -1.20
C PHE A 223 21.68 5.07 -0.29
N ALA A 224 21.39 4.02 0.48
CA ALA A 224 20.39 4.17 1.54
C ALA A 224 20.97 5.01 2.68
N LEU A 225 20.24 6.07 3.04
CA LEU A 225 20.60 7.06 4.07
C LEU A 225 21.01 6.38 5.39
N PRO A 226 22.19 6.66 5.97
CA PRO A 226 22.53 6.19 7.30
C PRO A 226 21.75 6.95 8.39
N GLY A 227 21.24 6.20 9.37
CA GLY A 227 20.61 6.72 10.59
C GLY A 227 21.63 7.08 11.66
N SER A 228 21.16 7.65 12.77
CA SER A 228 21.99 8.15 13.87
C SER A 228 22.40 7.08 14.89
N ASP A 229 21.92 5.84 14.76
CA ASP A 229 22.40 4.67 15.49
C ASP A 229 23.50 3.88 14.76
N GLY A 230 23.56 3.97 13.42
CA GLY A 230 24.52 3.30 12.53
C GLY A 230 23.88 2.36 11.51
N GLU A 231 22.62 1.99 11.71
CA GLU A 231 21.80 1.27 10.71
C GLU A 231 21.25 2.30 9.69
N PRO A 232 20.68 1.92 8.52
CA PRO A 232 20.01 2.85 7.64
C PRO A 232 18.81 3.51 8.32
N ALA A 233 18.62 4.80 8.09
CA ALA A 233 17.49 5.59 8.59
C ALA A 233 16.15 5.05 8.02
N PRO A 234 15.02 5.23 8.72
CA PRO A 234 13.74 4.74 8.22
C PRO A 234 13.32 5.47 6.94
N VAL A 235 13.14 4.78 5.81
CA VAL A 235 12.75 5.40 4.53
C VAL A 235 11.28 5.19 4.23
N LEU A 236 10.64 6.05 3.42
CA LEU A 236 9.24 5.86 3.06
C LEU A 236 9.07 4.63 2.15
N LEU A 237 8.25 3.67 2.58
CA LEU A 237 7.85 2.53 1.74
C LEU A 237 6.86 2.99 0.66
N GLY A 238 7.41 3.44 -0.48
CA GLY A 238 6.66 3.72 -1.70
C GLY A 238 6.03 2.48 -2.34
N GLY A 239 5.32 2.68 -3.45
CA GLY A 239 4.59 1.63 -4.15
C GLY A 239 3.14 1.46 -3.68
N SER A 240 2.59 0.28 -3.99
CA SER A 240 1.14 0.06 -4.06
C SER A 240 0.70 -1.23 -3.37
N ASN A 241 -0.44 -1.16 -2.70
CA ASN A 241 -1.22 -2.32 -2.29
C ASN A 241 -2.15 -2.76 -3.42
N ILE A 242 -2.41 -4.07 -3.51
CA ILE A 242 -3.47 -4.64 -4.34
C ILE A 242 -4.62 -5.05 -3.43
N ALA A 243 -5.82 -4.51 -3.66
CA ALA A 243 -6.98 -4.72 -2.80
C ALA A 243 -8.19 -5.26 -3.56
N VAL A 244 -8.88 -6.24 -2.98
CA VAL A 244 -10.16 -6.75 -3.49
C VAL A 244 -11.29 -5.86 -2.96
N SER A 245 -12.20 -5.43 -3.83
CA SER A 245 -13.37 -4.64 -3.41
C SER A 245 -14.32 -5.47 -2.55
N ALA A 246 -14.74 -4.94 -1.39
CA ALA A 246 -15.76 -5.56 -0.54
C ALA A 246 -17.13 -5.73 -1.22
N LYS A 247 -17.37 -5.03 -2.34
CA LYS A 247 -18.59 -5.11 -3.15
C LYS A 247 -18.46 -5.97 -4.40
N SER A 248 -17.28 -6.51 -4.71
CA SER A 248 -17.12 -7.42 -5.84
C SER A 248 -18.03 -8.64 -5.67
N PRO A 249 -18.87 -8.98 -6.66
CA PRO A 249 -19.62 -10.24 -6.68
C PRO A 249 -18.73 -11.46 -6.99
N HIS A 250 -17.45 -11.23 -7.30
CA HIS A 250 -16.51 -12.24 -7.81
C HIS A 250 -15.34 -12.50 -6.85
N GLN A 251 -15.56 -12.33 -5.54
CA GLN A 251 -14.57 -12.43 -4.45
C GLN A 251 -13.50 -13.53 -4.61
N ALA A 252 -13.89 -14.75 -5.00
CA ALA A 252 -12.95 -15.87 -5.15
C ALA A 252 -11.97 -15.65 -6.31
N LEU A 253 -12.48 -15.30 -7.50
CA LEU A 253 -11.66 -14.97 -8.67
C LEU A 253 -10.83 -13.70 -8.46
N ALA A 254 -11.39 -12.71 -7.77
CA ALA A 254 -10.69 -11.47 -7.41
C ALA A 254 -9.50 -11.75 -6.47
N LYS A 255 -9.68 -12.62 -5.46
CA LYS A 255 -8.61 -13.07 -4.56
C LYS A 255 -7.51 -13.83 -5.30
N GLN A 256 -7.86 -14.67 -6.27
CA GLN A 256 -6.86 -15.36 -7.12
C GLN A 256 -6.02 -14.41 -7.99
N VAL A 257 -6.54 -13.25 -8.40
CA VAL A 257 -5.72 -12.22 -9.07
C VAL A 257 -4.66 -11.68 -8.10
N VAL A 258 -4.99 -11.48 -6.82
CA VAL A 258 -4.01 -11.08 -5.79
C VAL A 258 -3.00 -12.19 -5.52
N GLU A 259 -3.43 -13.45 -5.44
CA GLU A 259 -2.55 -14.62 -5.31
C GLU A 259 -1.58 -14.74 -6.49
N LEU A 260 -2.03 -14.49 -7.73
CA LEU A 260 -1.17 -14.44 -8.91
C LEU A 260 -0.20 -13.25 -8.90
N MET A 261 -0.63 -12.07 -8.44
CA MET A 261 0.24 -10.89 -8.31
C MET A 261 1.26 -11.03 -7.18
N LEU A 262 1.00 -11.83 -6.14
CA LEU A 262 1.97 -12.16 -5.08
C LEU A 262 2.68 -13.51 -5.31
N SER A 263 2.44 -14.17 -6.44
CA SER A 263 3.12 -15.40 -6.84
C SER A 263 4.61 -15.18 -7.11
N ASP A 264 5.43 -16.19 -6.85
CA ASP A 264 6.87 -16.11 -7.05
C ASP A 264 7.23 -15.84 -8.52
N ASP A 265 6.44 -16.33 -9.48
CA ASP A 265 6.65 -16.06 -10.92
C ASP A 265 6.40 -14.58 -11.29
N PHE A 266 5.43 -13.91 -10.66
CA PHE A 266 5.14 -12.49 -10.91
C PHE A 266 6.11 -11.57 -10.15
N GLN A 267 6.39 -11.89 -8.88
CA GLN A 267 7.35 -11.14 -8.07
C GLN A 267 8.80 -11.31 -8.55
N SER A 268 9.15 -12.48 -9.09
CA SER A 268 10.40 -12.71 -9.81
C SER A 268 10.47 -12.01 -11.18
N GLN A 269 9.34 -11.49 -11.70
CA GLN A 269 9.33 -10.57 -12.85
C GLN A 269 9.49 -9.11 -12.39
N TYR A 270 8.94 -8.71 -11.23
CA TYR A 270 9.20 -7.40 -10.61
C TYR A 270 10.71 -7.17 -10.47
N ALA A 271 11.37 -8.04 -9.71
CA ALA A 271 12.81 -7.93 -9.43
C ALA A 271 13.67 -7.87 -10.70
N LYS A 272 13.39 -8.74 -11.69
CA LYS A 272 14.13 -8.78 -12.97
C LYS A 272 13.91 -7.58 -13.91
N ASN A 273 12.92 -6.73 -13.61
CA ASN A 273 12.73 -5.45 -14.30
C ASN A 273 13.25 -4.26 -13.46
N GLY A 274 13.98 -4.52 -12.36
CA GLY A 274 14.50 -3.49 -11.45
C GLY A 274 13.46 -2.92 -10.48
N LEU A 275 12.29 -3.56 -10.35
CA LEU A 275 11.23 -3.14 -9.45
C LEU A 275 11.28 -3.99 -8.17
N THR A 276 11.24 -3.36 -7.00
CA THR A 276 11.28 -4.06 -5.71
C THR A 276 10.17 -5.11 -5.60
N PRO A 277 10.47 -6.40 -5.40
CA PRO A 277 9.45 -7.41 -5.15
C PRO A 277 8.88 -7.27 -3.73
N ALA A 278 7.60 -7.56 -3.53
CA ALA A 278 6.94 -7.55 -2.23
C ALA A 278 7.37 -8.71 -1.29
N LYS A 279 8.27 -9.60 -1.74
CA LYS A 279 8.80 -10.75 -1.01
C LYS A 279 10.31 -10.65 -0.81
N MET A 280 10.76 -10.78 0.45
CA MET A 280 12.17 -10.75 0.84
C MET A 280 12.99 -11.84 0.15
N SER A 281 12.45 -13.07 0.06
CA SER A 281 13.08 -14.21 -0.62
C SER A 281 13.44 -13.97 -2.10
N LEU A 282 12.89 -12.92 -2.73
CA LEU A 282 13.09 -12.59 -4.14
C LEU A 282 13.93 -11.31 -4.33
N ALA A 283 14.31 -10.61 -3.26
CA ALA A 283 15.06 -9.35 -3.32
C ALA A 283 16.44 -9.51 -4.00
N GLU A 284 17.12 -10.64 -3.82
CA GLU A 284 18.39 -10.96 -4.51
C GLU A 284 18.26 -10.97 -6.05
N GLN A 285 17.05 -11.10 -6.59
CA GLN A 285 16.81 -11.08 -8.04
C GLN A 285 16.80 -9.67 -8.66
N LEU A 286 16.96 -8.61 -7.86
CA LEU A 286 17.17 -7.24 -8.34
C LEU A 286 18.53 -7.07 -9.03
N GLY A 287 19.54 -7.85 -8.64
CA GLY A 287 20.90 -7.81 -9.20
C GLY A 287 21.98 -7.54 -8.15
N ASP A 288 23.22 -7.37 -8.62
CA ASP A 288 24.43 -7.16 -7.81
C ASP A 288 25.09 -5.78 -8.05
N ASP A 289 24.38 -4.83 -8.67
CA ASP A 289 24.84 -3.45 -8.89
C ASP A 289 24.57 -2.50 -7.69
N GLU A 290 25.09 -1.28 -7.79
CA GLU A 290 25.00 -0.27 -6.74
C GLU A 290 23.56 0.20 -6.44
N PHE A 291 22.64 0.14 -7.42
CA PHE A 291 21.23 0.46 -7.23
C PHE A 291 20.48 -0.69 -6.58
N ALA A 292 20.73 -1.93 -7.00
CA ALA A 292 20.16 -3.11 -6.38
C ALA A 292 20.58 -3.19 -4.90
N ALA A 293 21.89 -3.06 -4.62
CA ALA A 293 22.42 -3.03 -3.27
C ALA A 293 21.82 -1.88 -2.42
N ALA A 294 21.75 -0.66 -2.96
CA ALA A 294 21.13 0.47 -2.26
C ALA A 294 19.62 0.29 -2.03
N THR A 295 18.88 -0.30 -2.98
CA THR A 295 17.44 -0.56 -2.88
C THR A 295 17.15 -1.62 -1.82
N ILE A 296 17.87 -2.74 -1.85
CA ILE A 296 17.80 -3.80 -0.84
C ILE A 296 18.10 -3.20 0.55
N LYS A 297 19.12 -2.33 0.67
CA LYS A 297 19.45 -1.60 1.91
C LYS A 297 18.40 -0.52 2.30
N ALA A 298 17.69 0.10 1.35
CA ALA A 298 16.69 1.14 1.65
C ALA A 298 15.40 0.52 2.19
N VAL A 299 14.86 -0.47 1.46
CA VAL A 299 13.74 -1.31 1.94
C VAL A 299 14.08 -1.96 3.29
N SER A 300 15.37 -2.11 3.60
CA SER A 300 15.87 -2.60 4.88
C SER A 300 15.50 -1.77 6.13
N ASN A 301 14.95 -0.55 6.00
CA ASN A 301 14.26 0.14 7.10
C ASN A 301 13.01 0.87 6.58
N ALA A 302 12.19 0.18 5.78
CA ALA A 302 10.99 0.76 5.18
C ALA A 302 9.90 1.05 6.25
N LYS A 303 9.45 2.31 6.31
CA LYS A 303 8.38 2.79 7.18
C LYS A 303 7.22 3.36 6.36
N LEU A 304 5.99 3.07 6.78
CA LEU A 304 4.77 3.64 6.21
C LEU A 304 4.40 4.98 6.86
N THR A 305 3.64 5.80 6.12
CA THR A 305 3.00 6.99 6.66
C THR A 305 1.99 6.65 7.77
N PRO A 306 1.65 7.61 8.67
CA PRO A 306 0.61 7.42 9.68
C PRO A 306 -0.69 6.83 9.11
N ALA A 307 -1.14 5.69 9.66
CA ALA A 307 -2.27 4.91 9.17
C ALA A 307 -3.66 5.52 9.48
N ALA A 308 -3.76 6.86 9.46
CA ALA A 308 -4.98 7.59 9.74
C ALA A 308 -5.94 7.56 8.53
N ALA A 309 -7.25 7.42 8.79
CA ALA A 309 -8.27 7.40 7.74
C ALA A 309 -8.22 8.63 6.80
N GLY A 310 -7.94 9.82 7.36
CA GLY A 310 -7.81 11.07 6.60
C GLY A 310 -6.46 11.29 5.91
N TRP A 311 -5.52 10.34 5.94
CA TRP A 311 -4.13 10.59 5.51
C TRP A 311 -4.01 10.98 4.02
N ALA A 312 -4.82 10.40 3.13
CA ALA A 312 -4.87 10.82 1.73
C ALA A 312 -5.29 12.30 1.55
N SER A 313 -6.04 12.88 2.49
CA SER A 313 -6.38 14.32 2.51
C SER A 313 -5.25 15.20 3.06
N VAL A 314 -4.27 14.63 3.76
CA VAL A 314 -3.03 15.32 4.15
C VAL A 314 -2.12 15.49 2.93
N GLU A 315 -1.86 14.39 2.21
CA GLU A 315 -1.02 14.40 1.00
C GLU A 315 -1.67 15.16 -0.15
N GLY A 316 -2.96 14.95 -0.41
CA GLY A 316 -3.72 15.72 -1.41
C GLY A 316 -3.78 17.23 -1.14
N ALA A 317 -3.47 17.66 0.10
CA ALA A 317 -3.35 19.06 0.49
C ALA A 317 -1.91 19.62 0.41
N ARG A 318 -0.92 18.79 0.03
CA ARG A 318 0.49 19.16 -0.21
C ARG A 318 1.20 19.82 0.99
N ILE A 319 0.76 19.49 2.20
CA ILE A 319 1.23 20.14 3.45
C ILE A 319 2.70 19.81 3.74
N LEU A 320 3.14 18.60 3.37
CA LEU A 320 4.52 18.18 3.56
C LEU A 320 5.45 18.81 2.52
N GLU A 321 5.03 18.92 1.25
CA GLU A 321 5.75 19.70 0.24
C GLU A 321 5.90 21.17 0.64
N ASP A 322 4.84 21.84 1.10
CA ASP A 322 4.89 23.24 1.56
C ASP A 322 5.83 23.42 2.77
N LEU A 323 5.85 22.45 3.69
CA LEU A 323 6.75 22.41 4.84
C LEU A 323 8.23 22.31 4.42
N PHE A 324 8.56 21.28 3.61
CA PHE A 324 9.94 21.02 3.20
C PHE A 324 10.46 22.12 2.27
N VAL A 325 9.62 22.68 1.38
CA VAL A 325 9.96 23.88 0.58
C VAL A 325 10.18 25.11 1.48
N GLY A 326 9.44 25.24 2.58
CA GLY A 326 9.64 26.29 3.58
C GLY A 326 11.00 26.19 4.28
N ILE A 327 11.39 24.97 4.69
CA ILE A 327 12.69 24.68 5.34
C ILE A 327 13.82 24.87 4.33
N ALA A 328 13.67 24.35 3.11
CA ALA A 328 14.62 24.49 2.00
C ALA A 328 14.94 25.95 1.65
N LYS A 329 14.04 26.89 1.97
CA LYS A 329 14.18 28.34 1.75
C LYS A 329 14.68 29.09 3.01
N GLY A 330 15.16 28.37 4.03
CA GLY A 330 15.70 28.94 5.27
C GLY A 330 14.63 29.48 6.22
N GLY A 331 13.43 28.88 6.21
CA GLY A 331 12.34 29.23 7.11
C GLY A 331 12.54 28.71 8.54
N ASP A 332 11.88 29.36 9.51
CA ASP A 332 11.91 28.98 10.92
C ASP A 332 11.24 27.63 11.16
N VAL A 333 12.02 26.61 11.56
CA VAL A 333 11.56 25.22 11.68
C VAL A 333 10.46 25.05 12.72
N GLU A 334 10.57 25.65 13.90
CA GLU A 334 9.53 25.52 14.95
C GLU A 334 8.19 26.07 14.48
N LYS A 335 8.20 27.25 13.83
CA LYS A 335 7.00 27.86 13.26
C LYS A 335 6.44 27.04 12.10
N LEU A 336 7.28 26.59 11.16
CA LEU A 336 6.81 25.81 10.00
C LEU A 336 6.24 24.45 10.43
N ALA A 337 6.92 23.74 11.32
CA ALA A 337 6.44 22.50 11.92
C ALA A 337 5.09 22.68 12.63
N LYS A 338 4.93 23.77 13.40
CA LYS A 338 3.63 24.08 14.01
C LYS A 338 2.54 24.42 12.98
N GLN A 339 2.86 25.14 11.91
CA GLN A 339 1.91 25.44 10.84
C GLN A 339 1.49 24.17 10.08
N ALA A 340 2.40 23.22 9.90
CA ALA A 340 2.11 21.89 9.37
C ALA A 340 1.20 21.10 10.33
N ASP A 341 1.48 21.07 11.64
CA ASP A 341 0.62 20.37 12.62
C ASP A 341 -0.83 20.87 12.65
N ASP A 342 -1.01 22.21 12.66
CA ASP A 342 -2.33 22.84 12.64
C ASP A 342 -3.07 22.54 11.31
N ALA A 343 -2.34 22.31 10.21
CA ALA A 343 -2.89 21.95 8.90
C ALA A 343 -3.18 20.44 8.77
N ILE A 344 -2.27 19.57 9.19
CA ILE A 344 -2.39 18.10 9.19
C ILE A 344 -3.61 17.71 10.02
N THR A 345 -3.69 18.18 11.27
CA THR A 345 -4.83 17.88 12.17
C THR A 345 -6.17 18.28 11.53
N LYS A 346 -6.21 19.41 10.81
CA LYS A 346 -7.41 19.90 10.10
C LYS A 346 -7.78 19.09 8.86
N GLN A 347 -6.87 18.31 8.25
CA GLN A 347 -7.22 17.34 7.21
C GLN A 347 -7.68 16.01 7.80
N LEU A 348 -7.13 15.62 8.96
CA LEU A 348 -7.45 14.37 9.66
C LEU A 348 -8.80 14.41 10.40
N ASP A 349 -9.30 15.60 10.75
CA ASP A 349 -10.63 15.85 11.35
C ASP A 349 -11.79 15.92 10.31
N LYS A 350 -11.58 15.46 9.06
CA LYS A 350 -12.57 15.53 7.95
C LYS A 350 -13.32 14.22 7.70
#